data_AF-A0A242KE17-F1
#
_entry.id   AF-A0A242KE17-F1
#
_cell.length_a   1.000
_cell.length_b   1.000
_cell.length_c   1.000
_cell.angle_alpha   90.00
_cell.angle_beta   90.00
_cell.angle_gamma   90.00
#
_symmetry.space_group_name_H-M   'P 1'
#
loop_
_entity.id
_entity.type
_entity.pdbx_description
1 polymer ?
#
loop_
_entity_poly.entity_id
_entity_poly.type
_entity_poly.pdbx_seq_one_letter_code
_entity_poly.pdbx_strand_id
1 'polypeptide(L)'
;MNEKFARWGVLFIQYVKRDWKKIIVWILGLGLFSGAFVPAFEEIGKGQGLLGMFETMQNPAMISMVGPTPITSGADYTLGAMYAQEMLLFCGLFAMIVSALHVVSHTRKEEELGLTELVRSFRVGRQANSLAVVTEITVINVLLGLFIGGIMTSFGVKTIDAQGAFLFGASIAMAGIVGGVLALVMAQLMSTSTGATGATLGLVGLLYIARVGTDVSNAELSIINPMGWIYLTHPFTKNDWMPLLFAVIFSGVLLLISFILEGHRDMGAGYLPEREGRATARKSLLSVPGLIFKLNKGVIIGWLVAFVIMGAAYGSIYGDMQVFLGSNELMKQMFTQSGVSIEESFTGTIMMVMIGLVTILPIAVINKLFAEEIRLHLSQLYATKVTRAQLYWTTVVLAILTGVVGIGLASAGLGGAAIAAMENKSTMDLLDFLAAGYNILPSVLFYIGLAALVLGWLPKLGKAVYAYLGYSFALNYFGGILDLPDWFAKTAIQSWIPRMPMEEFDGIVFVVITVISIGLMFIGYLGYKRRDLVEGA
;
A
#
# COMPACT_ATOMS: atom_id res chain seq x y z
N MET A 1 6.38 28.09 30.15
CA MET A 1 6.53 27.31 28.89
C MET A 1 7.62 26.23 28.98
N ASN A 2 8.74 26.44 29.70
CA ASN A 2 9.87 25.48 29.74
C ASN A 2 9.57 24.11 30.37
N GLU A 3 8.58 23.99 31.26
CA GLU A 3 8.27 22.69 31.89
C GLU A 3 7.53 21.72 30.96
N LYS A 4 6.65 22.21 30.08
CA LYS A 4 5.82 21.34 29.22
C LYS A 4 6.63 20.56 28.20
N PHE A 5 7.76 21.11 27.76
CA PHE A 5 8.67 20.51 26.79
C PHE A 5 10.01 20.07 27.40
N ALA A 6 10.13 20.06 28.72
CA ALA A 6 11.39 19.73 29.37
C ALA A 6 11.94 18.37 28.87
N ARG A 7 13.23 18.35 28.51
CA ARG A 7 13.97 17.16 28.01
C ARG A 7 13.52 16.61 26.65
N TRP A 8 12.74 17.34 25.85
CA TRP A 8 12.37 16.90 24.49
C TRP A 8 13.60 16.57 23.61
N GLY A 9 14.66 17.37 23.68
CA GLY A 9 15.87 17.15 22.90
C GLY A 9 16.62 15.86 23.26
N VAL A 10 16.54 15.43 24.52
CA VAL A 10 17.10 14.14 24.96
C VAL A 10 16.30 12.99 24.37
N LEU A 11 14.96 13.09 24.40
CA LEU A 11 14.08 12.09 23.79
C LEU A 11 14.31 11.99 22.28
N PHE A 12 14.41 13.14 21.60
CA PHE A 12 14.70 13.19 20.16
C PHE A 12 15.99 12.45 19.81
N ILE A 13 17.09 12.72 20.52
CA ILE A 13 18.37 12.03 20.28
C ILE A 13 18.23 10.52 20.52
N GLN A 14 17.48 10.11 21.55
CA GLN A 14 17.25 8.69 21.83
C GLN A 14 16.40 8.01 20.76
N TYR A 15 15.37 8.68 20.24
CA TYR A 15 14.53 8.15 19.15
C TYR A 15 15.34 7.99 17.87
N VAL A 16 16.11 9.00 17.47
CA VAL A 16 17.00 8.88 16.30
C VAL A 16 18.01 7.74 16.48
N LYS A 17 18.61 7.59 17.68
CA LYS A 17 19.53 6.48 17.98
C LYS A 17 18.86 5.12 17.98
N ARG A 18 17.58 5.04 18.36
CA ARG A 18 16.80 3.79 18.34
C ARG A 18 16.39 3.43 16.92
N ASP A 19 15.97 4.42 16.14
CA ASP A 19 15.27 4.24 14.88
C ASP A 19 16.17 4.43 13.63
N TRP A 20 17.46 4.72 13.79
CA TRP A 20 18.40 4.99 12.68
C TRP A 20 18.34 3.97 11.53
N LYS A 21 18.22 2.65 11.82
CA LYS A 21 18.10 1.62 10.77
C LYS A 21 16.81 1.76 9.98
N LYS A 22 15.69 2.03 10.67
CA LYS A 22 14.40 2.25 10.03
C LYS A 22 14.43 3.53 9.21
N ILE A 23 15.06 4.59 9.72
CA ILE A 23 15.22 5.87 9.03
C ILE A 23 16.01 5.68 7.74
N ILE A 24 17.13 4.95 7.77
CA ILE A 24 17.91 4.65 6.56
C ILE A 24 17.08 3.84 5.56
N VAL A 25 16.42 2.77 6.01
CA VAL A 25 15.60 1.93 5.12
C VAL A 25 14.44 2.72 4.53
N TRP A 26 13.86 3.66 5.27
CA TRP A 26 12.81 4.53 4.77
C TRP A 26 13.34 5.52 3.75
N ILE A 27 14.38 6.29 4.08
CA ILE A 27 14.94 7.30 3.16
C ILE A 27 15.44 6.64 1.89
N LEU A 28 16.18 5.53 2.00
CA LEU A 28 16.64 4.80 0.82
C LEU A 28 15.48 4.12 0.09
N GLY A 29 14.61 3.39 0.79
CA GLY A 29 13.52 2.63 0.17
C GLY A 29 12.52 3.53 -0.54
N LEU A 30 11.93 4.48 0.18
CA LEU A 30 10.96 5.41 -0.40
C LEU A 30 11.64 6.42 -1.32
N GLY A 31 12.85 6.89 -0.99
CA GLY A 31 13.55 7.87 -1.83
C GLY A 31 14.04 7.30 -3.15
N LEU A 32 14.58 6.06 -3.16
CA LEU A 32 14.90 5.36 -4.40
C LEU A 32 13.62 5.04 -5.18
N PHE A 33 12.56 4.58 -4.50
CA PHE A 33 11.27 4.35 -5.16
C PHE A 33 10.70 5.62 -5.80
N SER A 34 10.88 6.79 -5.18
CA SER A 34 10.38 8.06 -5.70
C SER A 34 11.28 8.70 -6.76
N GLY A 35 12.60 8.55 -6.67
CA GLY A 35 13.55 9.26 -7.52
C GLY A 35 14.28 8.41 -8.56
N ALA A 36 14.42 7.10 -8.35
CA ALA A 36 15.33 6.26 -9.14
C ALA A 36 14.72 5.68 -10.43
N PHE A 37 13.42 5.88 -10.68
CA PHE A 37 12.74 5.36 -11.88
C PHE A 37 12.92 6.25 -13.12
N VAL A 38 13.61 7.38 -13.01
CA VAL A 38 13.83 8.31 -14.13
C VAL A 38 14.31 7.60 -15.41
N PRO A 39 15.30 6.68 -15.39
CA PRO A 39 15.74 5.97 -16.60
C PRO A 39 14.66 5.07 -17.21
N ALA A 40 13.80 4.46 -16.39
CA ALA A 40 12.69 3.65 -16.90
C ALA A 40 11.66 4.52 -17.62
N PHE A 41 11.37 5.71 -17.07
CA PHE A 41 10.51 6.69 -17.71
C PHE A 41 11.15 7.26 -18.99
N GLU A 42 12.46 7.44 -19.04
CA GLU A 42 13.15 7.82 -20.30
C GLU A 42 12.90 6.80 -21.39
N GLU A 43 12.98 5.52 -21.07
CA GLU A 43 12.69 4.44 -22.03
C GLU A 43 11.23 4.49 -22.51
N ILE A 44 10.28 4.68 -21.59
CA ILE A 44 8.85 4.84 -21.88
C ILE A 44 8.57 6.12 -22.68
N GLY A 45 9.36 7.18 -22.51
CA GLY A 45 9.19 8.45 -23.20
C GLY A 45 9.76 8.50 -24.62
N LYS A 46 10.53 7.51 -25.07
CA LYS A 46 11.15 7.52 -26.40
C LYS A 46 10.12 7.50 -27.53
N GLY A 47 10.48 8.10 -28.67
CA GLY A 47 9.64 8.10 -29.87
C GLY A 47 8.33 8.86 -29.66
N GLN A 48 7.20 8.19 -29.86
CA GLN A 48 5.86 8.74 -29.60
C GLN A 48 5.36 8.43 -28.18
N GLY A 49 6.20 7.83 -27.32
CA GLY A 49 5.79 7.36 -26.00
C GLY A 49 5.26 8.46 -25.08
N LEU A 50 5.88 9.65 -25.07
CA LEU A 50 5.36 10.80 -24.32
C LEU A 50 3.95 11.20 -24.77
N LEU A 51 3.70 11.23 -26.08
CA LEU A 51 2.40 11.59 -26.63
C LEU A 51 1.36 10.51 -26.29
N GLY A 52 1.69 9.23 -26.45
CA GLY A 52 0.78 8.14 -26.10
C GLY A 52 0.44 8.11 -24.61
N MET A 53 1.41 8.40 -23.75
CA MET A 53 1.17 8.50 -22.31
C MET A 53 0.31 9.73 -21.97
N PHE A 54 0.55 10.87 -22.61
CA PHE A 54 -0.31 12.05 -22.47
C PHE A 54 -1.77 11.73 -22.77
N GLU A 55 -2.05 11.10 -23.91
CA GLU A 55 -3.42 10.70 -24.29
C GLU A 55 -4.02 9.72 -23.28
N THR A 56 -3.25 8.71 -22.85
CA THR A 56 -3.69 7.72 -21.86
C THR A 56 -4.04 8.38 -20.52
N MET A 57 -3.27 9.38 -20.10
CA MET A 57 -3.46 10.10 -18.85
C MET A 57 -4.62 11.11 -18.89
N GLN A 58 -5.19 11.42 -20.07
CA GLN A 58 -6.43 12.20 -20.18
C GLN A 58 -7.68 11.40 -19.79
N ASN A 59 -7.58 10.07 -19.70
CA ASN A 59 -8.69 9.22 -19.32
C ASN A 59 -9.17 9.59 -17.89
N PRO A 60 -10.47 9.82 -17.65
CA PRO A 60 -11.00 10.21 -16.34
C PRO A 60 -10.62 9.27 -15.19
N ALA A 61 -10.46 7.98 -15.47
CA ALA A 61 -10.00 7.01 -14.47
C ALA A 61 -8.53 7.22 -14.08
N MET A 62 -7.67 7.57 -15.04
CA MET A 62 -6.27 7.90 -14.79
C MET A 62 -6.14 9.23 -14.04
N ILE A 63 -6.89 10.26 -14.45
CA ILE A 63 -6.99 11.53 -13.70
C ILE A 63 -7.46 11.28 -12.26
N SER A 64 -8.45 10.40 -12.08
CA SER A 64 -8.92 10.01 -10.74
C SER A 64 -7.82 9.33 -9.93
N MET A 65 -6.91 8.59 -10.55
CA MET A 65 -5.87 7.84 -9.85
C MET A 65 -4.65 8.70 -9.51
N VAL A 66 -4.12 9.46 -10.47
CA VAL A 66 -2.83 10.16 -10.32
C VAL A 66 -2.95 11.68 -10.26
N GLY A 67 -4.12 12.21 -10.60
CA GLY A 67 -4.41 13.63 -10.66
C GLY A 67 -4.28 14.22 -12.08
N PRO A 68 -4.80 15.43 -12.30
CA PRO A 68 -4.74 16.11 -13.58
C PRO A 68 -3.36 16.71 -13.85
N THR A 69 -3.07 16.92 -15.14
CA THR A 69 -1.90 17.68 -15.60
C THR A 69 -2.28 19.11 -15.98
N PRO A 70 -1.43 20.12 -15.72
CA PRO A 70 -1.67 21.48 -16.18
C PRO A 70 -1.39 21.65 -17.68
N ILE A 71 -0.89 20.62 -18.36
CA ILE A 71 -0.51 20.63 -19.77
C ILE A 71 -1.76 20.39 -20.63
N THR A 72 -1.96 21.26 -21.62
CA THR A 72 -3.12 21.21 -22.54
C THR A 72 -2.79 20.65 -23.91
N SER A 73 -1.50 20.54 -24.28
CA SER A 73 -1.04 19.98 -25.55
C SER A 73 0.02 18.91 -25.32
N GLY A 74 -0.12 17.76 -26.00
CA GLY A 74 0.85 16.68 -25.93
C GLY A 74 2.26 17.07 -26.39
N ALA A 75 2.40 18.14 -27.19
CA ALA A 75 3.70 18.67 -27.60
C ALA A 75 4.53 19.23 -26.43
N ASP A 76 3.86 19.72 -25.38
CA ASP A 76 4.50 20.27 -24.18
C ASP A 76 4.66 19.20 -23.07
N TYR A 77 4.22 17.96 -23.33
CA TYR A 77 4.31 16.85 -22.39
C TYR A 77 5.73 16.29 -22.32
N THR A 78 6.52 16.88 -21.43
CA THR A 78 7.91 16.48 -21.22
C THR A 78 8.01 15.25 -20.32
N LEU A 79 9.17 14.58 -20.34
CA LEU A 79 9.49 13.50 -19.42
C LEU A 79 9.30 13.88 -17.94
N GLY A 80 9.75 15.07 -17.55
CA GLY A 80 9.58 15.55 -16.17
C GLY A 80 8.11 15.68 -15.80
N ALA A 81 7.28 16.20 -16.71
CA ALA A 81 5.83 16.29 -16.51
C ALA A 81 5.17 14.92 -16.38
N MET A 82 5.53 13.95 -17.24
CA MET A 82 5.08 12.56 -17.15
C MET A 82 5.44 11.94 -15.81
N TYR A 83 6.70 12.06 -15.40
CA TYR A 83 7.19 11.52 -14.14
C TYR A 83 6.46 12.14 -12.94
N ALA A 84 6.28 13.46 -12.92
CA ALA A 84 5.56 14.15 -11.86
C ALA A 84 4.10 13.72 -11.79
N GLN A 85 3.40 13.64 -12.93
CA GLN A 85 2.00 13.24 -12.96
C GLN A 85 1.81 11.84 -12.42
N GLU A 86 2.64 10.87 -12.83
CA GLU A 86 2.47 9.48 -12.43
C GLU A 86 2.96 9.20 -11.01
N MET A 87 4.13 9.70 -10.62
CA MET A 87 4.79 9.25 -9.38
C MET A 87 4.46 10.09 -8.15
N LEU A 88 4.17 11.38 -8.31
CA LEU A 88 4.16 12.33 -7.20
C LEU A 88 3.08 12.01 -6.16
N LEU A 89 1.84 11.80 -6.60
CA LEU A 89 0.73 11.52 -5.71
C LEU A 89 0.89 10.18 -4.99
N PHE A 90 1.32 9.13 -5.70
CA PHE A 90 1.59 7.82 -5.10
C PHE A 90 2.69 7.89 -4.06
N CYS A 91 3.82 8.53 -4.38
CA CYS A 91 4.93 8.68 -3.45
C CYS A 91 4.54 9.53 -2.23
N GLY A 92 3.79 10.61 -2.44
CA GLY A 92 3.23 11.43 -1.37
C GLY A 92 2.30 10.63 -0.45
N LEU A 93 1.42 9.80 -1.01
CA LEU A 93 0.53 8.93 -0.24
C LEU A 93 1.30 7.91 0.61
N PHE A 94 2.35 7.28 0.07
CA PHE A 94 3.22 6.40 0.85
C PHE A 94 3.93 7.17 1.97
N ALA A 95 4.47 8.37 1.70
CA ALA A 95 5.09 9.21 2.71
C ALA A 95 4.10 9.56 3.84
N MET A 96 2.85 9.92 3.51
CA MET A 96 1.78 10.18 4.47
C MET A 96 1.52 8.98 5.37
N ILE A 97 1.34 7.80 4.77
CA ILE A 97 0.99 6.56 5.50
C ILE A 97 2.12 6.12 6.42
N VAL A 98 3.36 6.08 5.92
CA VAL A 98 4.52 5.66 6.72
C VAL A 98 4.77 6.64 7.87
N SER A 99 4.63 7.94 7.62
CA SER A 99 4.70 8.99 8.65
C SER A 99 3.60 8.85 9.70
N ALA A 100 2.37 8.58 9.28
CA ALA A 100 1.26 8.35 10.20
C ALA A 100 1.53 7.13 11.12
N LEU A 101 1.97 6.01 10.54
CA LEU A 101 2.29 4.80 11.29
C LEU A 101 3.45 5.02 12.28
N HIS A 102 4.49 5.75 11.88
CA HIS A 102 5.63 6.09 12.74
C HIS A 102 5.17 6.91 13.94
N VAL A 103 4.43 8.00 13.70
CA VAL A 103 3.92 8.88 14.75
C VAL A 103 3.02 8.13 15.74
N VAL A 104 2.05 7.32 15.28
CA VAL A 104 1.18 6.55 16.19
C VAL A 104 2.00 5.54 17.00
N SER A 105 3.02 4.93 16.38
CA SER A 105 3.88 3.94 17.03
C SER A 105 4.76 4.51 18.15
N HIS A 106 5.08 5.80 18.08
CA HIS A 106 5.90 6.52 19.07
C HIS A 106 5.10 7.43 20.00
N THR A 107 3.78 7.43 19.87
CA THR A 107 2.89 8.20 20.73
C THR A 107 1.90 7.28 21.40
N ARG A 108 0.69 7.11 20.85
CA ARG A 108 -0.39 6.35 21.47
C ARG A 108 0.00 4.90 21.75
N LYS A 109 0.82 4.28 20.89
CA LYS A 109 1.29 2.90 21.12
C LYS A 109 2.26 2.79 22.29
N GLU A 110 3.19 3.74 22.46
CA GLU A 110 4.09 3.75 23.62
C GLU A 110 3.34 4.06 24.92
N GLU A 111 2.30 4.89 24.84
CA GLU A 111 1.37 5.14 25.94
C GLU A 111 0.59 3.88 26.33
N GLU A 112 0.00 3.15 25.38
CA GLU A 112 -0.67 1.86 25.64
C GLU A 112 0.25 0.79 26.25
N LEU A 113 1.53 0.80 25.90
CA LEU A 113 2.53 -0.12 26.45
C LEU A 113 3.04 0.31 27.83
N GLY A 114 2.56 1.42 28.40
CA GLY A 114 3.02 1.96 29.67
C GLY A 114 4.42 2.60 29.62
N LEU A 115 5.08 2.63 28.45
CA LEU A 115 6.42 3.21 28.29
C LEU A 115 6.42 4.70 28.58
N THR A 116 5.39 5.41 28.12
CA THR A 116 5.27 6.85 28.32
C THR A 116 5.11 7.19 29.81
N GLU A 117 4.43 6.35 30.60
CA GLU A 117 4.30 6.54 32.06
C GLU A 117 5.66 6.44 32.77
N LEU A 118 6.45 5.42 32.40
CA LEU A 118 7.79 5.24 32.95
C LEU A 118 8.72 6.41 32.60
N VAL A 119 8.64 6.93 31.38
CA VAL A 119 9.40 8.13 30.96
C VAL A 119 8.93 9.37 31.72
N ARG A 120 7.61 9.55 31.92
CA ARG A 120 7.04 10.69 32.66
C ARG A 120 7.24 10.61 34.17
N SER A 121 7.69 9.48 34.73
CA SER A 121 8.12 9.40 36.13
C SER A 121 9.39 10.22 36.40
N PHE A 122 10.17 10.53 35.36
CA PHE A 122 11.31 11.45 35.41
C PHE A 122 10.86 12.89 35.17
N ARG A 123 11.80 13.86 35.29
CA ARG A 123 11.56 15.29 34.98
C ARG A 123 11.44 15.56 33.47
N VAL A 124 10.51 14.89 32.82
CA VAL A 124 10.19 15.00 31.40
C VAL A 124 8.86 15.74 31.24
N GLY A 125 8.85 16.76 30.39
CA GLY A 125 7.64 17.55 30.15
C GLY A 125 6.53 16.73 29.48
N ARG A 126 5.28 17.06 29.78
CA ARG A 126 4.11 16.34 29.26
C ARG A 126 4.12 16.24 27.73
N GLN A 127 4.44 17.32 27.03
CA GLN A 127 4.45 17.41 25.56
C GLN A 127 5.84 17.13 24.95
N ALA A 128 6.83 16.75 25.77
CA ALA A 128 8.19 16.52 25.31
C ALA A 128 8.29 15.33 24.33
N ASN A 129 7.52 14.27 24.56
CA ASN A 129 7.47 13.10 23.66
C ASN A 129 6.91 13.51 22.29
N SER A 130 5.71 14.09 22.26
CA SER A 130 5.07 14.56 21.02
C SER A 130 5.95 15.52 20.23
N LEU A 131 6.63 16.47 20.89
CA LEU A 131 7.56 17.37 20.20
C LEU A 131 8.78 16.65 19.63
N ALA A 132 9.35 15.68 20.36
CA ALA A 132 10.47 14.87 19.88
C ALA A 132 10.07 14.04 18.65
N VAL A 133 8.90 13.40 18.66
CA VAL A 133 8.37 12.62 17.53
C VAL A 133 8.08 13.50 16.31
N VAL A 134 7.46 14.67 16.51
CA VAL A 134 7.19 15.60 15.40
C VAL A 134 8.49 16.14 14.80
N THR A 135 9.47 16.45 15.65
CA THR A 135 10.78 16.91 15.16
C THR A 135 11.49 15.80 14.37
N GLU A 136 11.46 14.57 14.87
CA GLU A 136 12.01 13.40 14.17
C GLU A 136 11.35 13.19 12.81
N ILE A 137 10.02 13.19 12.75
CA ILE A 137 9.32 12.95 11.47
C ILE A 137 9.54 14.09 10.47
N THR A 138 9.66 15.34 10.93
CA THR A 138 10.03 16.47 10.07
C THR A 138 11.45 16.30 9.52
N VAL A 139 12.42 15.93 10.36
CA VAL A 139 13.80 15.69 9.91
C VAL A 139 13.87 14.55 8.90
N ILE A 140 13.20 13.42 9.17
CA ILE A 140 13.17 12.27 8.26
C ILE A 140 12.62 12.68 6.89
N ASN A 141 11.49 13.39 6.85
CA ASN A 141 10.86 13.80 5.60
C ASN A 141 11.66 14.87 4.86
N VAL A 142 12.29 15.83 5.56
CA VAL A 142 13.20 16.79 4.92
C VAL A 142 14.40 16.08 4.28
N LEU A 143 15.01 15.12 4.98
CA LEU A 143 16.11 14.32 4.43
C LEU A 143 15.65 13.48 3.24
N LEU A 144 14.44 12.90 3.31
CA LEU A 144 13.82 12.18 2.20
C LEU A 144 13.65 13.10 0.97
N GLY A 145 13.08 14.29 1.15
CA GLY A 145 12.87 15.24 0.05
C GLY A 145 14.18 15.71 -0.59
N LEU A 146 15.20 16.00 0.23
CA LEU A 146 16.54 16.34 -0.26
C LEU A 146 17.19 15.19 -1.02
N PHE A 147 17.05 13.96 -0.52
CA PHE A 147 17.58 12.76 -1.16
C PHE A 147 16.90 12.49 -2.51
N ILE A 148 15.57 12.64 -2.59
CA ILE A 148 14.81 12.52 -3.84
C ILE A 148 15.28 13.57 -4.86
N GLY A 149 15.32 14.85 -4.45
CA GLY A 149 15.76 15.94 -5.34
C GLY A 149 17.20 15.74 -5.83
N GLY A 150 18.10 15.29 -4.95
CA GLY A 150 19.47 14.95 -5.30
C GLY A 150 19.59 13.78 -6.29
N ILE A 151 18.85 12.70 -6.07
CA ILE A 151 18.81 11.54 -6.99
C ILE A 151 18.29 11.98 -8.36
N MET A 152 17.14 12.65 -8.42
CA MET A 152 16.54 13.04 -9.70
C MET A 152 17.45 13.97 -10.50
N THR A 153 18.08 14.93 -9.82
CA THR A 153 19.07 15.83 -10.45
C THR A 153 20.30 15.06 -10.95
N SER A 154 20.72 13.99 -10.24
CA SER A 154 21.92 13.22 -10.60
C SER A 154 21.82 12.47 -11.93
N PHE A 155 20.61 12.22 -12.44
CA PHE A 155 20.42 11.60 -13.75
C PHE A 155 20.72 12.56 -14.92
N GLY A 156 20.78 13.87 -14.69
CA GLY A 156 21.20 14.85 -15.70
C GLY A 156 20.24 14.99 -16.88
N VAL A 157 18.96 14.63 -16.70
CA VAL A 157 17.95 14.70 -17.76
C VAL A 157 17.50 16.14 -17.99
N LYS A 158 17.50 16.60 -19.25
CA LYS A 158 17.27 18.01 -19.61
C LYS A 158 15.95 18.59 -19.09
N THR A 159 14.89 17.79 -19.04
CA THR A 159 13.54 18.19 -18.62
C THR A 159 13.30 18.04 -17.12
N ILE A 160 14.25 17.44 -16.38
CA ILE A 160 14.24 17.30 -14.93
C ILE A 160 15.25 18.30 -14.38
N ASP A 161 14.82 19.55 -14.25
CA ASP A 161 15.64 20.61 -13.69
C ASP A 161 15.77 20.48 -12.16
N ALA A 162 16.84 21.06 -11.60
CA ALA A 162 17.07 20.99 -10.16
C ALA A 162 15.91 21.61 -9.35
N GLN A 163 15.33 22.71 -9.84
CA GLN A 163 14.20 23.36 -9.16
C GLN A 163 12.99 22.42 -9.08
N GLY A 164 12.60 21.79 -10.20
CA GLY A 164 11.51 20.81 -10.22
C GLY A 164 11.83 19.57 -9.40
N ALA A 165 13.07 19.08 -9.41
CA ALA A 165 13.49 17.90 -8.64
C ALA A 165 13.39 18.13 -7.13
N PHE A 166 13.86 19.27 -6.64
CA PHE A 166 13.73 19.62 -5.23
C PHE A 166 12.28 19.96 -4.85
N LEU A 167 11.49 20.52 -5.76
CA LEU A 167 10.06 20.73 -5.52
C LEU A 167 9.31 19.41 -5.43
N PHE A 168 9.57 18.46 -6.32
CA PHE A 168 9.02 17.10 -6.28
C PHE A 168 9.35 16.40 -4.94
N GLY A 169 10.62 16.47 -4.52
CA GLY A 169 11.05 15.95 -3.22
C GLY A 169 10.41 16.67 -2.04
N ALA A 170 10.29 18.01 -2.08
CA ALA A 170 9.65 18.81 -1.04
C ALA A 170 8.15 18.52 -0.92
N SER A 171 7.46 18.28 -2.03
CA SER A 171 6.05 17.89 -2.06
C SER A 171 5.82 16.53 -1.38
N ILE A 172 6.69 15.54 -1.62
CA ILE A 172 6.62 14.24 -0.95
C ILE A 172 6.96 14.38 0.55
N ALA A 173 7.97 15.17 0.89
CA ALA A 173 8.33 15.45 2.27
C ALA A 173 7.18 16.10 3.05
N MET A 174 6.52 17.10 2.45
CA MET A 174 5.38 17.77 3.06
C MET A 174 4.17 16.85 3.17
N ALA A 175 3.93 15.97 2.19
CA ALA A 175 2.92 14.93 2.31
C ALA A 175 3.17 14.08 3.57
N GLY A 176 4.40 13.60 3.77
CA GLY A 176 4.78 12.86 4.98
C GLY A 176 4.52 13.63 6.27
N ILE A 177 4.90 14.91 6.33
CA ILE A 177 4.64 15.77 7.49
C ILE A 177 3.14 15.90 7.76
N VAL A 178 2.31 16.15 6.73
CA VAL A 178 0.85 16.23 6.84
C VAL A 178 0.28 14.91 7.40
N GLY A 179 0.71 13.77 6.89
CA GLY A 179 0.32 12.46 7.41
C GLY A 179 0.70 12.26 8.89
N GLY A 180 1.90 12.71 9.27
CA GLY A 180 2.39 12.66 10.65
C GLY A 180 1.58 13.52 11.62
N VAL A 181 1.26 14.76 11.27
CA VAL A 181 0.45 15.64 12.15
C VAL A 181 -1.02 15.20 12.23
N LEU A 182 -1.58 14.67 11.15
CA LEU A 182 -2.91 14.04 11.17
C LEU A 182 -2.93 12.85 12.15
N ALA A 183 -1.92 11.98 12.09
CA ALA A 183 -1.73 10.90 13.04
C ALA A 183 -1.58 11.41 14.48
N LEU A 184 -0.85 12.50 14.69
CA LEU A 184 -0.67 13.06 16.02
C LEU A 184 -1.97 13.57 16.62
N VAL A 185 -2.84 14.22 15.82
CA VAL A 185 -4.18 14.63 16.26
C VAL A 185 -5.04 13.41 16.60
N MET A 186 -5.08 12.42 15.71
CA MET A 186 -5.84 11.18 15.95
C MET A 186 -5.33 10.39 17.15
N ALA A 187 -4.02 10.44 17.41
CA ALA A 187 -3.40 9.86 18.59
C ALA A 187 -3.89 10.55 19.87
N GLN A 188 -4.30 11.82 19.87
CA GLN A 188 -4.91 12.44 21.05
C GLN A 188 -6.41 12.12 21.18
N LEU A 189 -7.12 11.99 20.05
CA LEU A 189 -8.56 11.77 20.03
C LEU A 189 -8.95 10.32 20.39
N MET A 190 -8.18 9.34 19.93
CA MET A 190 -8.47 7.92 20.12
C MET A 190 -7.84 7.38 21.41
N SER A 191 -8.55 6.48 22.11
CA SER A 191 -8.02 5.79 23.30
C SER A 191 -6.97 4.73 22.95
N THR A 192 -7.06 4.14 21.74
CA THR A 192 -6.18 3.05 21.31
C THR A 192 -5.31 3.41 20.10
N SER A 193 -4.11 2.82 20.00
CA SER A 193 -3.19 2.97 18.87
C SER A 193 -3.76 2.39 17.59
N THR A 194 -4.54 1.31 17.71
CA THR A 194 -5.24 0.71 16.57
C THR A 194 -6.36 1.63 16.08
N GLY A 195 -7.11 2.25 17.00
CA GLY A 195 -8.10 3.28 16.68
C GLY A 195 -7.46 4.50 16.02
N ALA A 196 -6.36 5.03 16.58
CA ALA A 196 -5.62 6.17 16.03
C ALA A 196 -5.10 5.88 14.62
N THR A 197 -4.50 4.70 14.41
CA THR A 197 -4.03 4.26 13.09
C THR A 197 -5.19 4.17 12.10
N GLY A 198 -6.26 3.47 12.47
CA GLY A 198 -7.42 3.27 11.60
C GLY A 198 -8.12 4.58 11.23
N ALA A 199 -8.25 5.51 12.20
CA ALA A 199 -8.83 6.82 11.97
C ALA A 199 -7.98 7.68 11.04
N THR A 200 -6.66 7.65 11.21
CA THR A 200 -5.73 8.41 10.37
C THR A 200 -5.76 7.87 8.93
N LEU A 201 -5.62 6.56 8.74
CA LEU A 201 -5.67 5.94 7.42
C LEU A 201 -7.04 6.11 6.75
N GLY A 202 -8.12 6.02 7.53
CA GLY A 202 -9.48 6.30 7.05
C GLY A 202 -9.64 7.75 6.58
N LEU A 203 -9.08 8.71 7.31
CA LEU A 203 -9.09 10.12 6.91
C LEU A 203 -8.25 10.36 5.65
N VAL A 204 -7.06 9.77 5.57
CA VAL A 204 -6.21 9.83 4.35
C VAL A 204 -6.95 9.22 3.16
N GLY A 205 -7.60 8.07 3.32
CA GLY A 205 -8.42 7.45 2.27
C GLY A 205 -9.63 8.32 1.87
N LEU A 206 -10.28 8.96 2.83
CA LEU A 206 -11.37 9.90 2.56
C LEU A 206 -10.88 11.12 1.78
N LEU A 207 -9.74 11.70 2.16
CA LEU A 207 -9.13 12.81 1.41
C LEU A 207 -8.80 12.38 -0.02
N TYR A 208 -8.29 11.16 -0.20
CA TYR A 208 -8.00 10.63 -1.54
C TYR A 208 -9.26 10.49 -2.39
N ILE A 209 -10.35 9.94 -1.84
CA ILE A 209 -11.63 9.79 -2.57
C ILE A 209 -12.27 11.16 -2.83
N ALA A 210 -12.26 12.07 -1.85
CA ALA A 210 -12.83 13.40 -2.01
C ALA A 210 -12.11 14.20 -3.11
N ARG A 211 -10.79 14.02 -3.26
CA ARG A 211 -9.99 14.62 -4.34
C ARG A 211 -10.45 14.14 -5.72
N VAL A 212 -10.83 12.87 -5.88
CA VAL A 212 -11.31 12.34 -7.18
C VAL A 212 -12.46 13.18 -7.73
N GLY A 213 -13.40 13.56 -6.85
CA GLY A 213 -14.52 14.40 -7.23
C GLY A 213 -14.08 15.76 -7.74
N THR A 214 -13.11 16.42 -7.10
CA THR A 214 -12.60 17.72 -7.56
C THR A 214 -11.76 17.59 -8.82
N ASP A 215 -10.87 16.61 -8.91
CA ASP A 215 -9.98 16.45 -10.07
C ASP A 215 -10.70 16.16 -11.38
N VAL A 216 -11.82 15.42 -11.34
CA VAL A 216 -12.61 15.11 -12.54
C VAL A 216 -13.59 16.23 -12.90
N SER A 217 -14.14 16.93 -11.90
CA SER A 217 -15.19 17.95 -12.15
C SER A 217 -14.64 19.36 -12.33
N ASN A 218 -13.75 19.80 -11.44
CA ASN A 218 -13.10 21.10 -11.48
C ASN A 218 -11.81 21.06 -10.64
N ALA A 219 -10.67 20.90 -11.32
CA ALA A 219 -9.35 20.79 -10.71
C ALA A 219 -8.94 22.02 -9.87
N GLU A 220 -9.52 23.20 -10.10
CA GLU A 220 -9.24 24.39 -9.29
C GLU A 220 -9.72 24.23 -7.85
N LEU A 221 -10.79 23.45 -7.63
CA LEU A 221 -11.31 23.16 -6.29
C LEU A 221 -10.43 22.19 -5.50
N SER A 222 -9.51 21.48 -6.16
CA SER A 222 -8.61 20.53 -5.51
C SER A 222 -7.67 21.20 -4.50
N ILE A 223 -7.50 22.52 -4.59
CA ILE A 223 -6.74 23.32 -3.62
C ILE A 223 -7.36 23.32 -2.21
N ILE A 224 -8.64 22.96 -2.06
CA ILE A 224 -9.30 22.85 -0.74
C ILE A 224 -8.85 21.57 -0.02
N ASN A 225 -8.45 20.54 -0.77
CA ASN A 225 -8.04 19.26 -0.24
C ASN A 225 -6.52 19.26 0.06
N PRO A 226 -6.08 18.92 1.29
CA PRO A 226 -4.66 18.85 1.63
C PRO A 226 -3.85 17.88 0.74
N MET A 227 -4.47 16.85 0.16
CA MET A 227 -3.80 16.00 -0.84
C MET A 227 -3.55 16.72 -2.16
N GLY A 228 -4.42 17.67 -2.52
CA GLY A 228 -4.27 18.56 -3.67
C GLY A 228 -2.93 19.27 -3.68
N TRP A 229 -2.50 19.77 -2.52
CA TRP A 229 -1.29 20.57 -2.38
C TRP A 229 0.00 19.83 -2.75
N ILE A 230 -0.04 18.51 -2.87
CA ILE A 230 1.13 17.72 -3.25
C ILE A 230 1.36 17.87 -4.76
N TYR A 231 0.36 17.55 -5.60
CA TYR A 231 0.51 17.55 -7.05
C TYR A 231 0.22 18.91 -7.72
N LEU A 232 -0.53 19.80 -7.06
CA LEU A 232 -0.73 21.18 -7.53
C LEU A 232 0.56 22.03 -7.49
N THR A 233 1.65 21.49 -6.96
CA THR A 233 2.99 22.11 -7.11
C THR A 233 3.53 22.01 -8.52
N HIS A 234 2.98 21.11 -9.35
CA HIS A 234 3.32 20.95 -10.76
C HIS A 234 4.85 20.94 -11.03
N PRO A 235 5.63 20.03 -10.39
CA PRO A 235 7.06 19.95 -10.63
C PRO A 235 7.38 19.71 -12.12
N PHE A 236 8.47 20.31 -12.60
CA PHE A 236 8.94 20.25 -13.99
C PHE A 236 8.04 20.91 -15.04
N THR A 237 6.97 21.59 -14.60
CA THR A 237 6.10 22.38 -15.48
C THR A 237 6.02 23.81 -14.96
N LYS A 238 5.04 24.13 -14.10
CA LYS A 238 4.90 25.48 -13.51
C LYS A 238 5.84 25.70 -12.33
N ASN A 239 6.23 24.64 -11.62
CA ASN A 239 7.06 24.71 -10.41
C ASN A 239 6.49 25.65 -9.33
N ASP A 240 5.22 25.45 -8.98
CA ASP A 240 4.49 26.27 -8.03
C ASP A 240 4.79 25.86 -6.58
N TRP A 241 5.48 26.73 -5.83
CA TRP A 241 5.80 26.48 -4.41
C TRP A 241 4.67 26.86 -3.44
N MET A 242 3.66 27.60 -3.92
CA MET A 242 2.57 28.12 -3.10
C MET A 242 1.78 27.03 -2.35
N PRO A 243 1.45 25.87 -2.95
CA PRO A 243 0.73 24.82 -2.22
C PRO A 243 1.49 24.26 -1.01
N LEU A 244 2.83 24.26 -1.04
CA LEU A 244 3.63 23.84 0.12
C LEU A 244 3.46 24.79 1.30
N LEU A 245 3.23 26.09 1.06
CA LEU A 245 2.94 27.03 2.13
C LEU A 245 1.61 26.69 2.82
N PHE A 246 0.59 26.29 2.07
CA PHE A 246 -0.67 25.81 2.65
C PHE A 246 -0.46 24.55 3.49
N ALA A 247 0.35 23.60 3.00
CA ALA A 247 0.70 22.39 3.74
C ALA A 247 1.44 22.70 5.06
N VAL A 248 2.37 23.68 5.05
CA VAL A 248 3.08 24.14 6.25
C VAL A 248 2.13 24.79 7.25
N ILE A 249 1.27 25.72 6.81
CA ILE A 249 0.29 26.40 7.67
C ILE A 249 -0.67 25.38 8.28
N PHE A 250 -1.24 24.50 7.46
CA PHE A 250 -2.14 23.43 7.90
C PHE A 250 -1.47 22.52 8.93
N SER A 251 -0.23 22.12 8.67
CA SER A 251 0.52 21.27 9.60
C SER A 251 0.79 21.96 10.93
N GLY A 252 1.11 23.26 10.90
CA GLY A 252 1.27 24.09 12.10
C GLY A 252 -0.02 24.19 12.92
N VAL A 253 -1.16 24.41 12.26
CA VAL A 253 -2.47 24.47 12.92
C VAL A 253 -2.82 23.13 13.58
N LEU A 254 -2.66 22.00 12.87
CA LEU A 254 -2.93 20.68 13.42
C LEU A 254 -1.98 20.32 14.57
N LEU A 255 -0.72 20.70 14.48
CA LEU A 255 0.25 20.51 15.55
C LEU A 255 -0.17 21.27 16.82
N LEU A 256 -0.60 22.53 16.69
CA LEU A 256 -1.12 23.33 17.79
C LEU A 256 -2.37 22.68 18.42
N ILE A 257 -3.32 22.26 17.58
CA ILE A 257 -4.52 21.54 18.04
C ILE A 257 -4.14 20.28 18.82
N SER A 258 -3.19 19.50 18.30
CA SER A 258 -2.73 18.29 18.97
C SER A 258 -2.11 18.58 20.34
N PHE A 259 -1.27 19.61 20.46
CA PHE A 259 -0.71 20.00 21.75
C PHE A 259 -1.77 20.51 22.73
N ILE A 260 -2.78 21.25 22.26
CA ILE A 260 -3.90 21.67 23.10
C ILE A 260 -4.66 20.45 23.63
N LEU A 261 -4.99 19.49 22.77
CA LEU A 261 -5.67 18.23 23.16
C LEU A 261 -4.82 17.43 24.14
N GLU A 262 -3.53 17.24 23.86
CA GLU A 262 -2.61 16.53 24.76
C GLU A 262 -2.51 17.22 26.12
N GLY A 263 -2.59 18.55 26.16
CA GLY A 263 -2.49 19.36 27.37
C GLY A 263 -3.70 19.28 28.29
N HIS A 264 -4.87 18.88 27.78
CA HIS A 264 -6.12 18.81 28.55
C HIS A 264 -6.60 17.37 28.81
N ARG A 265 -6.11 16.35 28.08
CA ARG A 265 -6.50 14.94 28.32
C ARG A 265 -5.67 14.24 29.39
N ASP A 266 -6.27 13.37 30.18
CA ASP A 266 -5.47 12.51 31.05
C ASP A 266 -4.68 11.45 30.26
N MET A 267 -3.65 10.91 30.91
CA MET A 267 -2.83 9.83 30.37
C MET A 267 -3.67 8.55 30.27
N GLY A 268 -3.53 7.82 29.17
CA GLY A 268 -4.37 6.68 28.82
C GLY A 268 -5.75 7.06 28.26
N ALA A 269 -6.24 8.27 28.53
CA ALA A 269 -7.54 8.73 28.02
C ALA A 269 -7.48 9.16 26.54
N GLY A 270 -8.61 9.00 25.86
CA GLY A 270 -8.93 9.60 24.57
C GLY A 270 -10.16 10.51 24.69
N TYR A 271 -10.36 11.43 23.75
CA TYR A 271 -11.55 12.30 23.72
C TYR A 271 -12.78 11.59 23.16
N LEU A 272 -12.58 10.59 22.31
CA LEU A 272 -13.66 9.77 21.80
C LEU A 272 -13.90 8.60 22.77
N PRO A 273 -15.13 8.45 23.29
CA PRO A 273 -15.43 7.40 24.25
C PRO A 273 -15.24 6.03 23.61
N GLU A 274 -14.71 5.09 24.38
CA GLU A 274 -14.73 3.69 23.98
C GLU A 274 -16.17 3.23 23.86
N ARG A 275 -16.52 2.68 22.70
CA ARG A 275 -17.84 2.08 22.53
C ARG A 275 -17.93 0.87 23.45
N GLU A 276 -18.78 0.95 24.47
CA GLU A 276 -19.11 -0.15 25.39
C GLU A 276 -19.57 -1.43 24.66
N GLY A 277 -19.96 -1.30 23.38
CA GLY A 277 -20.37 -2.41 22.55
C GLY A 277 -21.86 -2.69 22.74
N ARG A 278 -22.28 -3.91 22.38
CA ARG A 278 -23.67 -4.34 22.58
C ARG A 278 -23.74 -5.14 23.87
N ALA A 279 -24.79 -4.93 24.65
CA ALA A 279 -25.05 -5.71 25.88
C ALA A 279 -25.11 -7.22 25.62
N THR A 280 -25.49 -7.65 24.40
CA THR A 280 -25.53 -9.05 24.00
C THR A 280 -24.67 -9.31 22.76
N ALA A 281 -23.92 -10.41 22.79
CA ALA A 281 -23.16 -10.88 21.64
C ALA A 281 -24.10 -11.57 20.63
N ARG A 282 -23.92 -11.26 19.34
CA ARG A 282 -24.57 -12.02 18.26
C ARG A 282 -24.06 -13.46 18.26
N LYS A 283 -24.90 -14.42 17.87
CA LYS A 283 -24.53 -15.86 17.79
C LYS A 283 -23.23 -16.12 17.03
N SER A 284 -22.94 -15.35 15.97
CA SER A 284 -21.69 -15.48 15.22
C SER A 284 -20.45 -15.20 16.09
N LEU A 285 -20.51 -14.26 17.02
CA LEU A 285 -19.39 -13.91 17.91
C LEU A 285 -19.18 -14.92 19.04
N LEU A 286 -20.10 -15.87 19.23
CA LEU A 286 -19.98 -16.98 20.17
C LEU A 286 -19.24 -18.18 19.54
N SER A 287 -18.54 -17.96 18.42
CA SER A 287 -17.83 -19.00 17.67
C SER A 287 -16.44 -18.52 17.24
N VAL A 288 -15.49 -19.46 17.12
CA VAL A 288 -14.12 -19.16 16.65
C VAL A 288 -14.13 -18.55 15.24
N PRO A 289 -14.90 -19.05 14.26
CA PRO A 289 -15.01 -18.42 12.95
C PRO A 289 -15.48 -16.97 13.00
N GLY A 290 -16.50 -16.66 13.80
CA GLY A 290 -16.98 -15.29 13.91
C GLY A 290 -16.02 -14.36 14.63
N LEU A 291 -15.23 -14.87 15.59
CA LEU A 291 -14.15 -14.10 16.22
C LEU A 291 -13.05 -13.77 15.21
N ILE A 292 -12.50 -14.78 14.52
CA ILE A 292 -11.42 -14.61 13.53
C ILE A 292 -11.87 -13.70 12.38
N PHE A 293 -13.11 -13.86 11.91
CA PHE A 293 -13.69 -12.96 10.92
C PHE A 293 -13.81 -11.52 11.45
N LYS A 294 -14.30 -11.32 12.69
CA LYS A 294 -14.42 -9.97 13.28
C LYS A 294 -13.06 -9.28 13.38
N LEU A 295 -12.01 -10.00 13.76
CA LEU A 295 -10.65 -9.47 13.86
C LEU A 295 -10.08 -9.04 12.50
N ASN A 296 -10.43 -9.74 11.43
CA ASN A 296 -9.95 -9.45 10.07
C ASN A 296 -10.89 -8.55 9.26
N LYS A 297 -12.13 -8.34 9.70
CA LYS A 297 -13.19 -7.68 8.92
C LYS A 297 -12.76 -6.34 8.31
N GLY A 298 -12.12 -5.48 9.10
CA GLY A 298 -11.67 -4.16 8.62
C GLY A 298 -10.65 -4.26 7.50
N VAL A 299 -9.66 -5.15 7.65
CA VAL A 299 -8.62 -5.40 6.66
C VAL A 299 -9.23 -6.02 5.39
N ILE A 300 -10.12 -7.01 5.55
CA ILE A 300 -10.81 -7.66 4.43
C ILE A 300 -11.59 -6.64 3.61
N ILE A 301 -12.45 -5.83 4.23
CA ILE A 301 -13.26 -4.84 3.51
C ILE A 301 -12.37 -3.84 2.76
N GLY A 302 -11.33 -3.33 3.41
CA GLY A 302 -10.41 -2.38 2.78
C GLY A 302 -9.75 -2.94 1.53
N TRP A 303 -9.24 -4.17 1.59
CA TRP A 303 -8.62 -4.83 0.44
C TRP A 303 -9.63 -5.21 -0.65
N LEU A 304 -10.81 -5.70 -0.31
CA LEU A 304 -11.84 -6.04 -1.31
C LEU A 304 -12.28 -4.81 -2.10
N VAL A 305 -12.44 -3.65 -1.45
CA VAL A 305 -12.72 -2.38 -2.13
C VAL A 305 -11.54 -1.98 -3.02
N ALA A 306 -10.30 -2.10 -2.52
CA ALA A 306 -9.10 -1.79 -3.29
C ALA A 306 -8.98 -2.66 -4.55
N PHE A 307 -9.32 -3.94 -4.50
CA PHE A 307 -9.29 -4.83 -5.66
C PHE A 307 -10.28 -4.42 -6.75
N VAL A 308 -11.50 -4.01 -6.38
CA VAL A 308 -12.49 -3.50 -7.33
C VAL A 308 -12.01 -2.21 -7.99
N ILE A 309 -11.50 -1.26 -7.19
CA ILE A 309 -10.99 0.03 -7.70
C ILE A 309 -9.80 -0.20 -8.64
N MET A 310 -8.85 -1.06 -8.24
CA MET A 310 -7.69 -1.40 -9.06
C MET A 310 -8.09 -2.06 -10.37
N GLY A 311 -9.04 -3.00 -10.34
CA GLY A 311 -9.56 -3.65 -11.54
C GLY A 311 -10.22 -2.65 -12.47
N ALA A 312 -11.11 -1.81 -11.94
CA ALA A 312 -11.78 -0.79 -12.72
C ALA A 312 -10.79 0.21 -13.36
N ALA A 313 -9.75 0.60 -12.62
CA ALA A 313 -8.70 1.50 -13.11
C ALA A 313 -7.96 0.88 -14.31
N TYR A 314 -7.44 -0.34 -14.19
CA TYR A 314 -6.77 -1.00 -15.32
C TYR A 314 -7.72 -1.31 -16.48
N GLY A 315 -8.99 -1.63 -16.19
CA GLY A 315 -9.98 -1.93 -17.23
C GLY A 315 -10.33 -0.71 -18.06
N SER A 316 -10.29 0.49 -17.48
CA SER A 316 -10.55 1.74 -18.20
C SER A 316 -9.57 2.04 -19.33
N ILE A 317 -8.36 1.45 -19.29
CA ILE A 317 -7.30 1.63 -20.30
C ILE A 317 -7.65 0.91 -21.62
N TYR A 318 -8.56 -0.06 -21.61
CA TYR A 318 -8.87 -0.87 -22.79
C TYR A 318 -9.42 -0.08 -23.97
N GLY A 319 -10.11 1.05 -23.72
CA GLY A 319 -10.63 1.92 -24.78
C GLY A 319 -9.52 2.57 -25.63
N ASP A 320 -8.38 2.88 -25.02
CA ASP A 320 -7.27 3.62 -25.65
C ASP A 320 -6.02 2.75 -25.87
N MET A 321 -6.14 1.42 -25.71
CA MET A 321 -5.01 0.51 -25.64
C MET A 321 -4.14 0.51 -26.90
N GLN A 322 -4.74 0.68 -28.09
CA GLN A 322 -3.98 0.74 -29.35
C GLN A 322 -3.05 1.96 -29.41
N VAL A 323 -3.51 3.10 -28.89
CA VAL A 323 -2.71 4.32 -28.81
C VAL A 323 -1.60 4.12 -27.77
N PHE A 324 -1.94 3.59 -26.60
CA PHE A 324 -0.99 3.31 -25.53
C PHE A 324 0.14 2.37 -25.98
N LEU A 325 -0.19 1.21 -26.56
CA LEU A 325 0.80 0.22 -27.00
C LEU A 325 1.53 0.63 -28.28
N GLY A 326 0.85 1.32 -29.20
CA GLY A 326 1.45 1.82 -30.45
C GLY A 326 2.43 2.98 -30.24
N SER A 327 2.40 3.63 -29.08
CA SER A 327 3.22 4.80 -28.79
C SER A 327 4.70 4.48 -28.53
N ASN A 328 5.00 3.30 -28.00
CA ASN A 328 6.36 2.93 -27.60
C ASN A 328 6.65 1.42 -27.79
N GLU A 329 7.82 1.11 -28.34
CA GLU A 329 8.27 -0.26 -28.59
C GLU A 329 8.45 -1.09 -27.30
N LEU A 330 8.86 -0.50 -26.18
CA LEU A 330 8.91 -1.17 -24.88
C LEU A 330 7.52 -1.59 -24.41
N MET A 331 6.53 -0.71 -24.55
CA MET A 331 5.15 -1.02 -24.17
C MET A 331 4.58 -2.13 -25.06
N LYS A 332 4.88 -2.06 -26.35
CA LYS A 332 4.58 -3.13 -27.30
C LYS A 332 5.26 -4.45 -26.91
N GLN A 333 6.55 -4.45 -26.58
CA GLN A 333 7.27 -5.65 -26.15
C GLN A 333 6.72 -6.25 -24.84
N MET A 334 6.29 -5.41 -23.90
CA MET A 334 5.75 -5.86 -22.62
C MET A 334 4.34 -6.46 -22.73
N PHE A 335 3.52 -5.96 -23.66
CA PHE A 335 2.08 -6.25 -23.70
C PHE A 335 1.57 -6.85 -25.00
N THR A 336 2.40 -7.05 -26.02
CA THR A 336 1.99 -7.73 -27.26
C THR A 336 2.75 -9.02 -27.47
N GLN A 337 2.01 -10.07 -27.81
CA GLN A 337 2.57 -11.35 -28.23
C GLN A 337 2.10 -11.65 -29.66
N SER A 338 2.98 -12.24 -30.47
CA SER A 338 2.64 -12.59 -31.86
C SER A 338 1.60 -13.71 -31.89
N GLY A 339 0.52 -13.52 -32.66
CA GLY A 339 -0.52 -14.54 -32.87
C GLY A 339 -1.72 -14.46 -31.92
N VAL A 340 -1.76 -13.49 -31.02
CA VAL A 340 -2.82 -13.29 -30.00
C VAL A 340 -3.38 -11.87 -30.12
N SER A 341 -4.64 -11.65 -29.73
CA SER A 341 -5.21 -10.30 -29.72
C SER A 341 -4.48 -9.38 -28.74
N ILE A 342 -4.58 -8.06 -28.95
CA ILE A 342 -3.96 -7.06 -28.07
C ILE A 342 -4.64 -7.11 -26.68
N GLU A 343 -5.96 -7.23 -26.68
CA GLU A 343 -6.80 -7.31 -25.48
C GLU A 343 -6.46 -8.56 -24.65
N GLU A 344 -6.27 -9.69 -25.32
CA GLU A 344 -5.89 -10.97 -24.71
C GLU A 344 -4.48 -10.88 -24.08
N SER A 345 -3.52 -10.29 -24.80
CA SER A 345 -2.13 -10.10 -24.34
C SER A 345 -2.03 -9.17 -23.13
N PHE A 346 -2.77 -8.07 -23.18
CA PHE A 346 -2.86 -7.14 -22.06
C PHE A 346 -3.55 -7.77 -20.85
N THR A 347 -4.63 -8.54 -21.07
CA THR A 347 -5.34 -9.26 -20.00
C THR A 347 -4.42 -10.23 -19.28
N GLY A 348 -3.70 -11.09 -20.01
CA GLY A 348 -2.81 -12.08 -19.39
C GLY A 348 -1.73 -11.44 -18.51
N THR A 349 -1.17 -10.32 -18.95
CA THR A 349 -0.12 -9.60 -18.23
C THR A 349 -0.66 -8.85 -17.02
N ILE A 350 -1.73 -8.06 -17.17
CA ILE A 350 -2.31 -7.29 -16.04
C ILE A 350 -2.96 -8.22 -15.01
N MET A 351 -3.57 -9.32 -15.43
CA MET A 351 -4.16 -10.27 -14.49
C MET A 351 -3.10 -10.85 -13.54
N MET A 352 -1.91 -11.17 -14.05
CA MET A 352 -0.78 -11.59 -13.21
C MET A 352 -0.43 -10.54 -12.14
N VAL A 353 -0.38 -9.27 -12.53
CA VAL A 353 -0.10 -8.16 -11.60
C VAL A 353 -1.19 -8.06 -10.53
N MET A 354 -2.46 -8.06 -10.96
CA MET A 354 -3.60 -7.95 -10.08
C MET A 354 -3.68 -9.10 -9.08
N ILE A 355 -3.50 -10.35 -9.52
CA ILE A 355 -3.59 -11.52 -8.64
C ILE A 355 -2.36 -11.62 -7.71
N GLY A 356 -1.20 -11.14 -8.15
CA GLY A 356 -0.05 -10.91 -7.28
C GLY A 356 -0.39 -9.99 -6.10
N LEU A 357 -1.10 -8.88 -6.36
CA LEU A 357 -1.57 -7.98 -5.31
C LEU A 357 -2.68 -8.60 -4.45
N VAL A 358 -3.61 -9.36 -5.05
CA VAL A 358 -4.66 -10.08 -4.30
C VAL A 358 -4.06 -11.01 -3.24
N THR A 359 -2.92 -11.62 -3.55
CA THR A 359 -2.21 -12.55 -2.67
C THR A 359 -1.76 -11.92 -1.33
N ILE A 360 -1.62 -10.59 -1.27
CA ILE A 360 -1.21 -9.88 -0.05
C ILE A 360 -2.23 -10.07 1.09
N LEU A 361 -3.53 -10.01 0.79
CA LEU A 361 -4.59 -10.10 1.80
C LEU A 361 -4.60 -11.50 2.48
N PRO A 362 -4.63 -12.63 1.77
CA PRO A 362 -4.54 -13.94 2.39
C PRO A 362 -3.30 -14.14 3.27
N ILE A 363 -2.12 -13.66 2.84
CA ILE A 363 -0.89 -13.69 3.66
C ILE A 363 -1.08 -12.85 4.94
N ALA A 364 -1.70 -11.68 4.83
CA ALA A 364 -1.98 -10.82 5.98
C ALA A 364 -2.92 -11.50 6.99
N VAL A 365 -3.96 -12.20 6.52
CA VAL A 365 -4.90 -12.96 7.36
C VAL A 365 -4.17 -14.06 8.14
N ILE A 366 -3.29 -14.82 7.49
CA ILE A 366 -2.49 -15.87 8.15
C ILE A 366 -1.56 -15.27 9.21
N ASN A 367 -0.79 -14.24 8.83
CA ASN A 367 0.16 -13.56 9.74
C ASN A 367 -0.53 -12.87 10.91
N LYS A 368 -1.80 -12.48 10.76
CA LYS A 368 -2.60 -11.87 11.83
C LYS A 368 -2.78 -12.83 13.01
N LEU A 369 -2.88 -14.15 12.78
CA LEU A 369 -3.01 -15.11 13.87
C LEU A 369 -1.79 -15.08 14.81
N PHE A 370 -0.57 -15.01 14.25
CA PHE A 370 0.64 -14.86 15.06
C PHE A 370 0.74 -13.51 15.77
N ALA A 371 0.22 -12.45 15.14
CA ALA A 371 0.18 -11.13 15.78
C ALA A 371 -0.73 -11.11 17.03
N GLU A 372 -1.84 -11.87 17.01
CA GLU A 372 -2.70 -12.05 18.19
C GLU A 372 -2.08 -12.96 19.25
N GLU A 373 -1.29 -13.96 18.83
CA GLU A 373 -0.51 -14.82 19.73
C GLU A 373 0.53 -14.01 20.52
N ILE A 374 1.35 -13.19 19.86
CA ILE A 374 2.39 -12.37 20.52
C ILE A 374 1.77 -11.38 21.53
N ARG A 375 0.54 -10.92 21.28
CA ARG A 375 -0.18 -10.00 22.18
C ARG A 375 -0.86 -10.72 23.35
N LEU A 376 -0.67 -12.04 23.49
CA LEU A 376 -1.27 -12.88 24.52
C LEU A 376 -2.81 -12.90 24.51
N HIS A 377 -3.45 -12.41 23.45
CA HIS A 377 -4.91 -12.38 23.33
C HIS A 377 -5.53 -13.78 23.23
N LEU A 378 -4.75 -14.78 22.78
CA LEU A 378 -5.21 -16.15 22.62
C LEU A 378 -5.14 -16.98 23.92
N SER A 379 -4.42 -16.51 24.94
CA SER A 379 -4.20 -17.22 26.21
C SER A 379 -5.52 -17.64 26.88
N GLN A 380 -6.48 -16.71 26.96
CA GLN A 380 -7.80 -16.96 27.53
C GLN A 380 -8.61 -18.00 26.73
N LEU A 381 -8.41 -18.08 25.42
CA LEU A 381 -9.10 -19.06 24.58
C LEU A 381 -8.51 -20.46 24.78
N TYR A 382 -7.21 -20.58 25.01
CA TYR A 382 -6.55 -21.87 25.26
C TYR A 382 -6.94 -22.49 26.60
N ALA A 383 -7.44 -21.70 27.55
CA ALA A 383 -8.06 -22.21 28.77
C ALA A 383 -9.44 -22.85 28.56
N THR A 384 -10.02 -22.74 27.36
CA THR A 384 -11.35 -23.29 27.01
C THR A 384 -11.23 -24.56 26.16
N LYS A 385 -12.36 -25.08 25.65
CA LYS A 385 -12.40 -26.25 24.75
C LYS A 385 -11.88 -25.96 23.32
N VAL A 386 -11.47 -24.72 23.02
CA VAL A 386 -10.99 -24.34 21.70
C VAL A 386 -9.64 -25.00 21.42
N THR A 387 -9.55 -25.73 20.32
CA THR A 387 -8.31 -26.43 19.94
C THR A 387 -7.43 -25.58 19.03
N ARG A 388 -6.12 -25.83 19.06
CA ARG A 388 -5.16 -25.22 18.11
C ARG A 388 -5.55 -25.47 16.65
N ALA A 389 -6.09 -26.67 16.36
CA ALA A 389 -6.57 -27.03 15.03
C ALA A 389 -7.72 -26.13 14.55
N GLN A 390 -8.66 -25.79 15.44
CA GLN A 390 -9.76 -24.90 15.11
C GLN A 390 -9.26 -23.51 14.74
N LEU A 391 -8.32 -22.93 15.50
CA LEU A 391 -7.76 -21.61 15.19
C LEU A 391 -7.00 -21.60 13.87
N TYR A 392 -6.16 -22.63 13.64
CA TYR A 392 -5.38 -22.75 12.42
C TYR A 392 -6.27 -22.88 11.18
N TRP A 393 -7.14 -23.89 11.14
CA TRP A 393 -7.96 -24.15 9.96
C TRP A 393 -9.01 -23.07 9.71
N THR A 394 -9.56 -22.45 10.76
CA THR A 394 -10.45 -21.29 10.59
C THR A 394 -9.72 -20.14 9.89
N THR A 395 -8.47 -19.89 10.26
CA THR A 395 -7.66 -18.82 9.65
C THR A 395 -7.27 -19.17 8.20
N VAL A 396 -6.87 -20.41 7.93
CA VAL A 396 -6.55 -20.88 6.58
C VAL A 396 -7.78 -20.82 5.66
N VAL A 397 -8.93 -21.31 6.13
CA VAL A 397 -10.19 -21.24 5.37
C VAL A 397 -10.58 -19.79 5.11
N LEU A 398 -10.45 -18.89 6.09
CA LEU A 398 -10.70 -17.47 5.89
C LEU A 398 -9.75 -16.88 4.83
N ALA A 399 -8.46 -17.21 4.88
CA ALA A 399 -7.48 -16.77 3.89
C ALA A 399 -7.84 -17.24 2.46
N ILE A 400 -8.24 -18.51 2.30
CA ILE A 400 -8.71 -19.07 1.03
C ILE A 400 -9.95 -18.31 0.54
N LEU A 401 -10.97 -18.14 1.39
CA LEU A 401 -12.18 -17.41 1.03
C LEU A 401 -11.88 -15.98 0.60
N THR A 402 -11.01 -15.27 1.33
CA THR A 402 -10.60 -13.92 0.95
C THR A 402 -9.80 -13.87 -0.35
N GLY A 403 -8.99 -14.89 -0.64
CA GLY A 403 -8.26 -15.01 -1.89
C GLY A 403 -9.19 -15.26 -3.08
N VAL A 404 -10.12 -16.22 -2.95
CA VAL A 404 -11.13 -16.54 -3.96
C VAL A 404 -12.01 -15.32 -4.27
N VAL A 405 -12.56 -14.67 -3.24
CA VAL A 405 -13.38 -13.46 -3.43
C VAL A 405 -12.55 -12.31 -4.00
N GLY A 406 -11.29 -12.18 -3.56
CA GLY A 406 -10.37 -11.16 -4.06
C GLY A 406 -10.09 -11.31 -5.55
N ILE A 407 -9.83 -12.54 -6.03
CA ILE A 407 -9.69 -12.87 -7.46
C ILE A 407 -10.95 -12.46 -8.21
N GLY A 408 -12.12 -12.91 -7.73
CA GLY A 408 -13.40 -12.60 -8.37
C GLY A 408 -13.65 -11.09 -8.51
N LEU A 409 -13.40 -10.31 -7.45
CA LEU A 409 -13.60 -8.86 -7.48
C LEU A 409 -12.57 -8.13 -8.35
N ALA A 410 -11.31 -8.54 -8.33
CA ALA A 410 -10.26 -7.99 -9.18
C ALA A 410 -10.58 -8.23 -10.66
N SER A 411 -10.84 -9.48 -11.03
CA SER A 411 -11.14 -9.88 -12.40
C SER A 411 -12.46 -9.30 -12.90
N ALA A 412 -13.50 -9.27 -12.06
CA ALA A 412 -14.77 -8.65 -12.43
C ALA A 412 -14.66 -7.12 -12.56
N GLY A 413 -13.87 -6.47 -11.70
CA GLY A 413 -13.58 -5.05 -11.81
C GLY A 413 -12.85 -4.72 -13.11
N LEU A 414 -11.84 -5.52 -13.47
CA LEU A 414 -11.10 -5.40 -14.71
C LEU A 414 -12.00 -5.61 -15.93
N GLY A 415 -12.66 -6.76 -16.01
CA GLY A 415 -13.51 -7.12 -17.15
C GLY A 415 -14.71 -6.20 -17.32
N GLY A 416 -15.36 -5.81 -16.22
CA GLY A 416 -16.51 -4.91 -16.26
C GLY A 416 -16.14 -3.52 -16.80
N ALA A 417 -15.01 -2.95 -16.36
CA ALA A 417 -14.53 -1.68 -16.87
C ALA A 417 -13.97 -1.79 -18.30
N ALA A 418 -13.28 -2.89 -18.63
CA ALA A 418 -12.74 -3.13 -19.97
C ALA A 418 -13.84 -3.23 -21.02
N ILE A 419 -14.89 -4.03 -20.76
CA ILE A 419 -16.03 -4.18 -21.66
C ILE A 419 -16.76 -2.84 -21.85
N ALA A 420 -16.92 -2.07 -20.77
CA ALA A 420 -17.52 -0.74 -20.83
C ALA A 420 -16.66 0.24 -21.66
N ALA A 421 -15.35 0.22 -21.49
CA ALA A 421 -14.42 1.10 -22.20
C ALA A 421 -14.31 0.78 -23.71
N MET A 422 -14.51 -0.48 -24.10
CA MET A 422 -14.46 -0.92 -25.50
C MET A 422 -15.78 -0.76 -26.27
N GLU A 423 -16.84 -0.21 -25.64
CA GLU A 423 -18.14 0.08 -26.26
C GLU A 423 -18.74 -1.08 -27.09
N ASN A 424 -18.68 -2.31 -26.58
CA ASN A 424 -19.16 -3.55 -27.24
C ASN A 424 -18.42 -3.96 -28.54
N LYS A 425 -17.21 -3.44 -28.79
CA LYS A 425 -16.32 -3.93 -29.87
C LYS A 425 -15.41 -5.09 -29.41
N SER A 426 -15.57 -5.54 -28.18
CA SER A 426 -14.74 -6.57 -27.54
C SER A 426 -15.00 -7.95 -28.12
N THR A 427 -13.94 -8.71 -28.36
CA THR A 427 -13.99 -10.15 -28.60
C THR A 427 -14.01 -10.96 -27.30
N MET A 428 -13.74 -10.32 -26.15
CA MET A 428 -13.69 -10.93 -24.82
C MET A 428 -14.94 -10.59 -24.00
N ASP A 429 -15.45 -11.60 -23.29
CA ASP A 429 -16.56 -11.50 -22.36
C ASP A 429 -16.07 -11.51 -20.90
N LEU A 430 -16.97 -11.17 -19.97
CA LEU A 430 -16.67 -11.17 -18.53
C LEU A 430 -16.15 -12.54 -18.03
N LEU A 431 -16.59 -13.62 -18.66
CA LEU A 431 -16.13 -14.98 -18.36
C LEU A 431 -14.65 -15.17 -18.68
N ASP A 432 -14.11 -14.53 -19.72
CA ASP A 432 -12.69 -14.65 -20.08
C ASP A 432 -11.80 -13.99 -19.02
N PHE A 433 -12.21 -12.82 -18.52
CA PHE A 433 -11.53 -12.15 -17.40
C PHE A 433 -11.59 -12.98 -16.12
N LEU A 434 -12.75 -13.56 -15.80
CA LEU A 434 -12.88 -14.43 -14.63
C LEU A 434 -12.03 -15.71 -14.79
N ALA A 435 -12.03 -16.32 -15.97
CA ALA A 435 -11.21 -17.50 -16.27
C ALA A 435 -9.72 -17.19 -16.12
N ALA A 436 -9.25 -16.08 -16.70
CA ALA A 436 -7.87 -15.62 -16.56
C ALA A 436 -7.47 -15.39 -15.09
N GLY A 437 -8.36 -14.81 -14.28
CA GLY A 437 -8.12 -14.62 -12.85
C GLY A 437 -8.04 -15.93 -12.07
N TYR A 438 -9.04 -16.80 -12.24
CA TYR A 438 -9.11 -18.08 -11.51
C TYR A 438 -8.08 -19.10 -11.96
N ASN A 439 -7.55 -18.98 -13.18
CA ASN A 439 -6.39 -19.75 -13.63
C ASN A 439 -5.16 -19.55 -12.71
N ILE A 440 -5.02 -18.37 -12.08
CA ILE A 440 -3.91 -18.04 -11.16
C ILE A 440 -4.23 -18.44 -9.70
N LEU A 441 -5.42 -18.98 -9.41
CA LEU A 441 -5.81 -19.45 -8.06
C LEU A 441 -4.79 -20.39 -7.41
N PRO A 442 -4.17 -21.37 -8.10
CA PRO A 442 -3.18 -22.26 -7.49
C PRO A 442 -1.99 -21.49 -6.92
N SER A 443 -1.55 -20.41 -7.56
CA SER A 443 -0.50 -19.54 -7.00
C SER A 443 -0.95 -18.91 -5.69
N VAL A 444 -2.17 -18.38 -5.61
CA VAL A 444 -2.69 -17.80 -4.35
C VAL A 444 -2.75 -18.84 -3.24
N LEU A 445 -3.21 -20.07 -3.55
CA LEU A 445 -3.20 -21.19 -2.61
C LEU A 445 -1.79 -21.55 -2.17
N PHE A 446 -0.81 -21.49 -3.08
CA PHE A 446 0.59 -21.76 -2.75
C PHE A 446 1.12 -20.76 -1.72
N TYR A 447 0.85 -19.47 -1.89
CA TYR A 447 1.26 -18.45 -0.92
C TYR A 447 0.53 -18.59 0.42
N ILE A 448 -0.75 -18.98 0.42
CA ILE A 448 -1.48 -19.31 1.65
C ILE A 448 -0.81 -20.50 2.34
N GLY A 449 -0.50 -21.56 1.59
CA GLY A 449 0.19 -22.74 2.09
C GLY A 449 1.57 -22.42 2.65
N LEU A 450 2.34 -21.58 1.95
CA LEU A 450 3.66 -21.13 2.38
C LEU A 450 3.58 -20.28 3.66
N ALA A 451 2.64 -19.33 3.72
CA ALA A 451 2.41 -18.54 4.93
C ALA A 451 1.96 -19.42 6.12
N ALA A 452 1.10 -20.40 5.86
CA ALA A 452 0.60 -21.31 6.87
C ALA A 452 1.68 -22.31 7.35
N LEU A 453 2.57 -22.74 6.45
CA LEU A 453 3.78 -23.50 6.78
C LEU A 453 4.69 -22.68 7.71
N VAL A 454 5.01 -21.44 7.33
CA VAL A 454 5.86 -20.55 8.13
C VAL A 454 5.23 -20.27 9.49
N LEU A 455 3.92 -20.00 9.55
CA LEU A 455 3.17 -19.84 10.79
C LEU A 455 3.25 -21.08 11.70
N GLY A 456 3.26 -22.26 11.11
CA GLY A 456 3.33 -23.54 11.81
C GLY A 456 4.68 -23.85 12.43
N TRP A 457 5.77 -23.47 11.78
CA TRP A 457 7.13 -23.90 12.18
C TRP A 457 8.02 -22.75 12.67
N LEU A 458 8.00 -21.61 11.97
CA LEU A 458 8.90 -20.48 12.18
C LEU A 458 8.11 -19.16 12.07
N PRO A 459 7.13 -18.89 12.94
CA PRO A 459 6.16 -17.80 12.74
C PRO A 459 6.80 -16.41 12.71
N LYS A 460 7.99 -16.24 13.29
CA LYS A 460 8.81 -15.01 13.20
C LYS A 460 9.20 -14.64 11.76
N LEU A 461 9.26 -15.62 10.85
CA LEU A 461 9.59 -15.43 9.44
C LEU A 461 8.35 -15.14 8.57
N GLY A 462 7.16 -14.93 9.14
CA GLY A 462 5.93 -14.70 8.37
C GLY A 462 6.02 -13.54 7.35
N LYS A 463 6.91 -12.56 7.59
CA LYS A 463 7.18 -11.46 6.65
C LYS A 463 8.04 -11.86 5.44
N ALA A 464 8.84 -12.93 5.54
CA ALA A 464 9.68 -13.41 4.44
C ALA A 464 8.84 -13.92 3.25
N VAL A 465 7.60 -14.32 3.49
CA VAL A 465 6.65 -14.70 2.43
C VAL A 465 6.38 -13.54 1.47
N TYR A 466 6.31 -12.30 1.97
CA TYR A 466 6.18 -11.11 1.11
C TYR A 466 7.43 -10.86 0.27
N ALA A 467 8.62 -11.20 0.80
CA ALA A 467 9.86 -11.09 0.02
C ALA A 467 9.85 -12.07 -1.16
N TYR A 468 9.40 -13.32 -0.94
CA TYR A 468 9.23 -14.28 -2.03
C TYR A 468 8.13 -13.86 -3.03
N LEU A 469 7.03 -13.26 -2.55
CA LEU A 469 5.99 -12.69 -3.41
C LEU A 469 6.55 -11.58 -4.32
N GLY A 470 7.27 -10.62 -3.72
CA GLY A 470 7.90 -9.53 -4.48
C GLY A 470 8.96 -10.02 -5.46
N TYR A 471 9.78 -11.00 -5.06
CA TYR A 471 10.74 -11.68 -5.94
C TYR A 471 10.04 -12.34 -7.13
N SER A 472 9.01 -13.15 -6.87
CA SER A 472 8.27 -13.86 -7.92
C SER A 472 7.57 -12.90 -8.86
N PHE A 473 6.98 -11.83 -8.33
CA PHE A 473 6.38 -10.76 -9.12
C PHE A 473 7.41 -10.11 -10.05
N ALA A 474 8.58 -9.72 -9.51
CA ALA A 474 9.63 -9.09 -10.29
C ALA A 474 10.13 -10.00 -11.42
N LEU A 475 10.35 -11.29 -11.14
CA LEU A 475 10.77 -12.24 -12.17
C LEU A 475 9.73 -12.40 -13.28
N ASN A 476 8.44 -12.47 -12.95
CA ASN A 476 7.42 -12.70 -13.97
C ASN A 476 7.08 -11.44 -14.77
N TYR A 477 7.14 -10.28 -14.12
CA TYR A 477 6.85 -9.00 -14.76
C TYR A 477 8.00 -8.54 -15.68
N PHE A 478 9.24 -8.68 -15.21
CA PHE A 478 10.43 -8.26 -15.98
C PHE A 478 11.07 -9.40 -16.78
N GLY A 479 10.64 -10.64 -16.62
CA GLY A 479 11.27 -11.81 -17.24
C GLY A 479 11.34 -11.74 -18.76
N GLY A 480 10.31 -11.20 -19.42
CA GLY A 480 10.30 -10.98 -20.87
C GLY A 480 11.27 -9.90 -21.37
N ILE A 481 11.75 -9.05 -20.46
CA ILE A 481 12.69 -7.96 -20.76
C ILE A 481 14.13 -8.36 -20.41
N LEU A 482 14.33 -9.16 -19.35
CA LEU A 482 15.62 -9.42 -18.74
C LEU A 482 16.41 -10.63 -19.30
N ASP A 483 15.96 -11.25 -20.40
CA ASP A 483 16.57 -12.44 -21.03
C ASP A 483 17.14 -13.44 -20.00
N LEU A 484 16.29 -13.82 -19.02
CA LEU A 484 16.69 -14.63 -17.89
C LEU A 484 16.74 -16.11 -18.26
N PRO A 485 17.71 -16.90 -17.74
CA PRO A 485 17.71 -18.34 -17.94
C PRO A 485 16.42 -19.00 -17.43
N ASP A 486 15.87 -19.96 -18.19
CA ASP A 486 14.60 -20.64 -17.87
C ASP A 486 14.54 -21.24 -16.48
N TRP A 487 15.65 -21.83 -16.01
CA TRP A 487 15.72 -22.43 -14.67
C TRP A 487 15.53 -21.38 -13.57
N PHE A 488 15.98 -20.14 -13.82
CA PHE A 488 15.88 -19.03 -12.87
C PHE A 488 14.47 -18.45 -12.88
N ALA A 489 13.87 -18.26 -14.06
CA ALA A 489 12.46 -17.86 -14.18
C ALA A 489 11.52 -18.86 -13.46
N LYS A 490 11.79 -20.17 -13.62
CA LYS A 490 11.03 -21.27 -12.98
C LYS A 490 11.17 -21.38 -11.46
N THR A 491 11.96 -20.52 -10.81
CA THR A 491 11.98 -20.42 -9.34
C THR A 491 10.75 -19.69 -8.79
N ALA A 492 10.07 -18.88 -9.62
CA ALA A 492 8.86 -18.17 -9.24
C ALA A 492 7.62 -19.04 -9.49
N ILE A 493 6.75 -19.21 -8.50
CA ILE A 493 5.57 -20.08 -8.67
C ILE A 493 4.64 -19.65 -9.82
N GLN A 494 4.55 -18.34 -10.06
CA GLN A 494 3.69 -17.78 -11.11
C GLN A 494 4.18 -18.11 -12.52
N SER A 495 5.46 -18.43 -12.72
CA SER A 495 6.02 -18.72 -14.05
C SER A 495 5.60 -20.08 -14.59
N TRP A 496 5.04 -20.94 -13.74
CA TRP A 496 4.56 -22.26 -14.14
C TRP A 496 3.13 -22.19 -14.69
N ILE A 497 2.35 -21.19 -14.28
CA ILE A 497 0.94 -21.07 -14.63
C ILE A 497 0.84 -20.41 -16.01
N PRO A 498 0.11 -21.01 -16.97
CA PRO A 498 -0.04 -20.43 -18.30
C PRO A 498 -0.78 -19.09 -18.23
N ARG A 499 -0.41 -18.14 -19.08
CA ARG A 499 -1.02 -16.80 -19.09
C ARG A 499 -2.32 -16.78 -19.90
N MET A 500 -3.43 -17.19 -19.31
CA MET A 500 -4.73 -17.05 -19.98
C MET A 500 -5.13 -15.58 -20.17
N PRO A 501 -5.77 -15.20 -21.29
CA PRO A 501 -6.18 -16.07 -22.42
C PRO A 501 -5.09 -16.26 -23.52
N MET A 502 -3.89 -15.73 -23.33
CA MET A 502 -2.78 -15.83 -24.31
C MET A 502 -2.32 -17.28 -24.54
N GLU A 503 -2.36 -18.08 -23.48
CA GLU A 503 -1.99 -19.49 -23.48
C GLU A 503 -3.18 -20.35 -23.05
N GLU A 504 -3.25 -21.58 -23.57
CA GLU A 504 -4.30 -22.53 -23.21
C GLU A 504 -4.19 -22.98 -21.76
N PHE A 505 -5.34 -23.34 -21.18
CA PHE A 505 -5.42 -23.84 -19.81
C PHE A 505 -4.68 -25.18 -19.65
N ASP A 506 -3.70 -25.21 -18.74
CA ASP A 506 -3.02 -26.45 -18.34
C ASP A 506 -3.59 -27.00 -17.03
N GLY A 507 -4.47 -27.99 -17.16
CA GLY A 507 -5.10 -28.66 -16.02
C GLY A 507 -4.12 -29.46 -15.15
N ILE A 508 -3.01 -29.96 -15.71
CA ILE A 508 -2.01 -30.72 -14.97
C ILE A 508 -1.27 -29.79 -14.02
N VAL A 509 -0.74 -28.68 -14.53
CA VAL A 509 -0.05 -27.68 -13.71
C VAL A 509 -0.98 -27.14 -12.62
N PHE A 510 -2.22 -26.80 -12.98
CA PHE A 510 -3.22 -26.30 -12.04
C PHE A 510 -3.42 -27.26 -10.86
N VAL A 511 -3.62 -28.55 -11.14
CA VAL A 511 -3.84 -29.58 -10.12
C VAL A 511 -2.59 -29.81 -9.29
N VAL A 512 -1.42 -29.91 -9.91
CA VAL A 512 -0.14 -30.17 -9.22
C VAL A 512 0.17 -29.05 -8.22
N ILE A 513 0.10 -27.79 -8.62
CA ILE A 513 0.35 -26.65 -7.72
C ILE A 513 -0.69 -26.61 -6.58
N THR A 514 -1.95 -26.92 -6.89
CA THR A 514 -3.02 -27.00 -5.88
C THR A 514 -2.74 -28.08 -4.84
N VAL A 515 -2.32 -29.28 -5.27
CA VAL A 515 -1.96 -30.39 -4.36
C VAL A 515 -0.76 -30.02 -3.49
N ILE A 516 0.29 -29.41 -4.08
CA ILE A 516 1.44 -28.90 -3.32
C ILE A 516 0.98 -27.90 -2.25
N SER A 517 0.10 -26.98 -2.63
CA SER A 517 -0.44 -25.96 -1.73
C SER A 517 -1.18 -26.57 -0.53
N ILE A 518 -2.03 -27.57 -0.77
CA ILE A 518 -2.73 -28.32 0.28
C ILE A 518 -1.72 -29.05 1.18
N GLY A 519 -0.68 -29.64 0.59
CA GLY A 519 0.43 -30.26 1.32
C GLY A 519 1.11 -29.28 2.27
N LEU A 520 1.46 -28.08 1.80
CA LEU A 520 2.06 -27.02 2.62
C LEU A 520 1.15 -26.60 3.78
N MET A 521 -0.15 -26.43 3.52
CA MET A 521 -1.14 -26.11 4.56
C MET A 521 -1.23 -27.23 5.61
N PHE A 522 -1.15 -28.50 5.21
CA PHE A 522 -1.20 -29.62 6.15
C PHE A 522 0.10 -29.73 6.97
N ILE A 523 1.26 -29.56 6.34
CA ILE A 523 2.55 -29.56 7.04
C ILE A 523 2.63 -28.38 8.02
N GLY A 524 2.11 -27.21 7.65
CA GLY A 524 1.96 -26.07 8.55
C GLY A 524 1.07 -26.38 9.76
N TYR A 525 -0.02 -27.12 9.57
CA TYR A 525 -0.89 -27.55 10.67
C TYR A 525 -0.14 -28.46 11.65
N LEU A 526 0.63 -29.44 11.13
CA LEU A 526 1.44 -30.33 11.96
C LEU A 526 2.45 -29.56 12.82
N GLY A 527 3.09 -28.54 12.23
CA GLY A 527 3.96 -27.62 12.95
C GLY A 527 3.20 -26.83 14.02
N TYR A 528 2.10 -26.18 13.64
CA TYR A 528 1.31 -25.34 14.56
C TYR A 528 0.76 -26.12 15.76
N LYS A 529 0.39 -27.38 15.56
CA LYS A 529 -0.06 -28.27 16.62
C LYS A 529 1.05 -28.59 17.62
N ARG A 530 2.29 -28.77 17.14
CA ARG A 530 3.43 -29.23 17.95
C ARG A 530 4.27 -28.11 18.55
N ARG A 531 4.36 -26.95 17.88
CA ARG A 531 5.23 -25.86 18.34
C ARG A 531 4.76 -25.26 19.66
N ASP A 532 5.70 -24.71 20.40
CA ASP A 532 5.38 -23.89 21.56
C ASP A 532 4.73 -22.57 21.12
N LEU A 533 3.78 -22.13 21.92
CA LEU A 533 3.12 -20.84 21.74
C LEU A 533 3.87 -19.80 22.56
N VAL A 534 3.84 -18.56 22.09
CA VAL A 534 4.33 -17.43 22.87
C VAL A 534 3.32 -17.15 23.99
N GLU A 535 3.51 -17.78 25.15
CA GLU A 535 2.74 -17.53 26.38
C GLU A 535 3.69 -17.26 27.54
N GLY A 536 3.41 -16.21 28.33
CA GLY A 536 4.21 -15.81 29.48
C GLY A 536 5.32 -14.79 29.14
N ALA A 537 4.99 -13.50 29.34
CA ALA A 537 5.97 -12.44 29.57
C ALA A 537 5.61 -11.75 30.89
#